data_AF-A0A9D9SYR3-F1
#
_entry.id   AF-A0A9D9SYR3-F1
#
_cell.length_a   1.000
_cell.length_b   1.000
_cell.length_c   1.000
_cell.angle_alpha   90.00
_cell.angle_beta   90.00
_cell.angle_gamma   90.00
#
_symmetry.space_group_name_H-M   'P 1'
#
loop_
_entity.id
_entity.type
_entity.pdbx_description
1 polymer ?
#
loop_
_entity_poly.entity_id
_entity_poly.type
_entity_poly.pdbx_seq_one_letter_code
_entity_poly.pdbx_strand_id
1 'polypeptide(L)'
;MDQQARARIAELRAKFDRPLADDGDAQARHERIDIRAAQPRYQGLESGHRACQGCGEALAARLVTEAAGHDVMIANATGCLEVFTTPWPQSAWRMPWMHSLFENAAAIAAGMEAALKHQGKSTKVLAFGGDGGTFDIGFQALSGMLERQHDVLYVCYDNEAYMNTGVQRSSSTPHAARTTTSPPGRERMGKRHLKKDLLSIIGAHHIPYAASASVAYPRDLQRKVRRAMAIEGPTFLLVHSPCPLGWGHAASLTVEVGRLAVQSGLFPLIELERGAVTGVMPLRTPRPVSDYLALQTRFRHLFGDDPRALEEREHLQALADHNIAIYGLAAEQADPADADGADTVCRGGVVS
;
A
#
# COMPACT_ATOMS: atom_id res chain seq x y z
N MET A 1 -0.79 -24.75 -7.33
CA MET A 1 -2.01 -24.20 -7.98
C MET A 1 -2.17 -24.91 -9.32
N ASP A 2 -3.28 -25.60 -9.53
CA ASP A 2 -3.53 -26.48 -10.69
C ASP A 2 -3.40 -25.72 -12.04
N GLN A 3 -2.76 -26.35 -13.01
CA GLN A 3 -2.54 -25.82 -14.37
C GLN A 3 -3.87 -25.51 -15.07
N GLN A 4 -4.92 -26.26 -14.75
CA GLN A 4 -6.28 -26.05 -15.26
C GLN A 4 -6.93 -24.75 -14.73
N ALA A 5 -6.65 -24.39 -13.47
CA ALA A 5 -7.13 -23.15 -12.86
C ALA A 5 -6.45 -21.91 -13.48
N ARG A 6 -5.14 -21.99 -13.77
CA ARG A 6 -4.40 -20.91 -14.46
C ARG A 6 -4.93 -20.66 -15.86
N ALA A 7 -5.23 -21.72 -16.61
CA ALA A 7 -5.81 -21.61 -17.95
C ALA A 7 -7.21 -20.96 -17.91
N ARG A 8 -8.04 -21.33 -16.93
CA ARG A 8 -9.38 -20.74 -16.77
C ARG A 8 -9.33 -19.26 -16.37
N ILE A 9 -8.36 -18.86 -15.55
CA ILE A 9 -8.14 -17.45 -15.20
C ILE A 9 -7.70 -16.65 -16.44
N ALA A 10 -6.80 -17.19 -17.26
CA ALA A 10 -6.39 -16.54 -18.51
C ALA A 10 -7.56 -16.35 -19.49
N GLU A 11 -8.46 -17.33 -19.60
CA GLU A 11 -9.68 -17.24 -20.41
C GLU A 11 -10.63 -16.14 -19.89
N LEU A 12 -10.80 -16.05 -18.57
CA LEU A 12 -11.63 -15.01 -17.95
C LEU A 12 -11.02 -13.61 -18.13
N ARG A 13 -9.70 -13.47 -18.07
CA ARG A 13 -9.01 -12.20 -18.40
C ARG A 13 -9.32 -11.78 -19.83
N ALA A 14 -9.12 -12.67 -20.81
CA ALA A 14 -9.39 -12.37 -22.22
C ALA A 14 -10.86 -12.00 -22.51
N LYS A 15 -11.80 -12.52 -21.71
CA LYS A 15 -13.24 -12.27 -21.88
C LYS A 15 -13.72 -10.95 -21.27
N PHE A 16 -13.06 -10.47 -20.21
CA PHE A 16 -13.52 -9.33 -19.42
C PHE A 16 -12.53 -8.16 -19.37
N ASP A 17 -11.28 -8.32 -19.83
CA ASP A 17 -10.38 -7.20 -20.08
C ASP A 17 -10.71 -6.54 -21.42
N ARG A 18 -10.75 -5.21 -21.43
CA ARG A 18 -10.62 -4.43 -22.66
C ARG A 18 -9.15 -4.40 -23.07
N PRO A 19 -8.83 -4.44 -24.37
CA PRO A 19 -7.47 -4.13 -24.83
C PRO A 19 -7.13 -2.70 -24.42
N LEU A 20 -5.89 -2.50 -23.95
CA LEU A 20 -5.31 -1.17 -23.82
C LEU A 20 -5.38 -0.50 -25.21
N ALA A 21 -5.86 0.74 -25.26
CA ALA A 21 -6.00 1.46 -26.52
C ALA A 21 -4.64 1.55 -27.24
N ASP A 22 -4.64 1.28 -28.55
CA ASP A 22 -3.46 1.28 -29.40
C ASP A 22 -2.95 2.73 -29.61
N ASP A 23 -1.63 2.93 -29.50
CA ASP A 23 -0.95 4.25 -29.44
C ASP A 23 -0.93 5.00 -30.80
N GLY A 24 -1.60 4.46 -31.82
CA GLY A 24 -1.43 4.84 -33.23
C GLY A 24 -1.97 6.21 -33.66
N ASP A 25 -2.88 6.84 -32.91
CA ASP A 25 -3.60 8.05 -33.37
C ASP A 25 -3.11 9.37 -32.74
N ALA A 26 -2.08 9.31 -31.87
CA ALA A 26 -1.59 10.48 -31.13
C ALA A 26 -0.58 11.35 -31.91
N GLN A 27 0.00 10.84 -33.01
CA GLN A 27 1.15 11.48 -33.68
C GLN A 27 0.80 12.64 -34.63
N ALA A 28 -0.47 12.84 -35.01
CA ALA A 28 -0.81 13.75 -36.11
C ALA A 28 -1.01 15.24 -35.76
N ARG A 29 -0.76 15.68 -34.51
CA ARG A 29 -1.11 17.07 -34.09
C ARG A 29 -0.10 17.74 -33.16
N HIS A 30 1.11 18.04 -33.62
CA HIS A 30 2.00 18.93 -32.87
C HIS A 30 2.84 19.83 -33.76
N GLU A 31 2.28 20.98 -34.16
CA GLU A 31 3.05 22.20 -34.36
C GLU A 31 2.27 23.36 -33.74
N ARG A 32 2.70 23.81 -32.55
CA ARG A 32 2.57 25.19 -31.99
C ARG A 32 3.00 25.21 -30.52
N ILE A 33 4.09 25.96 -30.28
CA ILE A 33 4.55 26.59 -29.02
C ILE A 33 4.34 25.77 -27.74
N ASP A 34 5.42 25.11 -27.30
CA ASP A 34 5.42 24.21 -26.15
C ASP A 34 5.41 24.94 -24.79
N ILE A 35 4.21 25.33 -24.37
CA ILE A 35 3.91 25.76 -23.00
C ILE A 35 3.97 24.56 -22.00
N ARG A 36 4.01 23.30 -22.48
CA ARG A 36 4.15 22.09 -21.65
C ARG A 36 5.58 21.85 -21.17
N ALA A 37 6.60 22.40 -21.82
CA ALA A 37 7.99 22.36 -21.34
C ALA A 37 8.19 23.11 -19.99
N ALA A 38 7.25 23.97 -19.58
CA ALA A 38 7.37 24.85 -18.42
C ALA A 38 6.44 24.53 -17.23
N GLN A 39 5.68 23.42 -17.25
CA GLN A 39 4.80 23.02 -16.13
C GLN A 39 5.42 21.89 -15.29
N PRO A 40 5.47 22.01 -13.95
CA PRO A 40 5.91 20.91 -13.07
C PRO A 40 4.94 19.73 -13.17
N ARG A 41 5.47 18.51 -13.03
CA ARG A 41 4.68 17.26 -13.00
C ARG A 41 3.43 17.40 -12.15
N TYR A 42 2.34 16.74 -12.57
CA TYR A 42 1.16 16.60 -11.72
C TYR A 42 1.55 16.08 -10.35
N GLN A 43 1.11 16.79 -9.31
CA GLN A 43 1.32 16.47 -7.91
C GLN A 43 -0.05 16.47 -7.24
N GLY A 44 -0.54 15.29 -6.87
CA GLY A 44 -1.82 15.19 -6.19
C GLY A 44 -1.74 15.65 -4.73
N LEU A 45 -0.70 15.18 -4.03
CA LEU A 45 -0.31 15.66 -2.70
C LEU A 45 0.90 16.60 -2.81
N GLU A 46 0.73 17.85 -2.37
CA GLU A 46 1.71 18.93 -2.44
C GLU A 46 2.58 19.01 -1.17
N SER A 47 3.71 19.70 -1.28
CA SER A 47 4.49 20.16 -0.13
C SER A 47 3.70 21.08 0.82
N GLY A 48 4.21 21.28 2.04
CA GLY A 48 3.57 22.16 3.04
C GLY A 48 2.65 21.46 4.05
N HIS A 49 2.65 20.14 4.09
CA HIS A 49 1.95 19.32 5.09
C HIS A 49 2.80 19.08 6.37
N ARG A 50 2.16 18.70 7.49
CA ARG A 50 2.81 18.55 8.81
C ARG A 50 3.30 17.12 9.14
N ALA A 51 3.54 16.30 8.13
CA ALA A 51 4.02 14.94 8.31
C ALA A 51 5.38 14.92 9.05
N CYS A 52 5.67 13.82 9.75
CA CYS A 52 7.01 13.61 10.32
C CYS A 52 8.09 13.61 9.23
N GLN A 53 9.32 13.98 9.61
CA GLN A 53 10.48 13.79 8.73
C GLN A 53 10.60 12.30 8.37
N GLY A 54 10.77 12.00 7.08
CA GLY A 54 10.83 10.64 6.58
C GLY A 54 9.50 9.87 6.65
N CYS A 55 8.34 10.53 6.71
CA CYS A 55 7.04 9.85 6.78
C CYS A 55 6.79 8.95 5.55
N GLY A 56 6.73 7.63 5.75
CA GLY A 56 6.42 6.67 4.69
C GLY A 56 5.00 6.83 4.13
N GLU A 57 4.03 7.18 4.96
CA GLU A 57 2.63 7.38 4.56
C GLU A 57 2.45 8.59 3.63
N ALA A 58 3.15 9.71 3.89
CA ALA A 58 3.17 10.86 2.99
C ALA A 58 3.79 10.50 1.62
N LEU A 59 4.88 9.73 1.64
CA LEU A 59 5.51 9.22 0.41
C LEU A 59 4.57 8.29 -0.36
N ALA A 60 3.86 7.38 0.32
CA ALA A 60 2.88 6.50 -0.29
C ALA A 60 1.76 7.30 -0.96
N ALA A 61 1.13 8.23 -0.24
CA ALA A 61 0.04 9.05 -0.76
C ALA A 61 0.46 9.88 -1.99
N ARG A 62 1.67 10.44 -1.96
CA ARG A 62 2.25 11.14 -3.11
C ARG A 62 2.43 10.20 -4.31
N LEU A 63 3.09 9.06 -4.14
CA LEU A 63 3.34 8.11 -5.23
C LEU A 63 2.04 7.57 -5.84
N VAL A 64 1.04 7.29 -4.99
CA VAL A 64 -0.28 6.82 -5.43
C VAL A 64 -1.00 7.90 -6.22
N THR A 65 -1.09 9.12 -5.71
CA THR A 65 -1.83 10.18 -6.42
C THR A 65 -1.15 10.61 -7.70
N GLU A 66 0.18 10.72 -7.74
CA GLU A 66 0.93 11.00 -8.97
C GLU A 66 0.69 9.92 -10.04
N ALA A 67 0.58 8.65 -9.65
CA ALA A 67 0.31 7.55 -10.57
C ALA A 67 -1.17 7.40 -10.96
N ALA A 68 -2.09 7.81 -10.08
CA ALA A 68 -3.53 7.78 -10.35
C ALA A 68 -3.95 8.83 -11.39
N GLY A 69 -3.22 9.95 -11.47
CA GLY A 69 -3.50 11.03 -12.41
C GLY A 69 -4.50 12.04 -11.88
N HIS A 70 -4.98 12.91 -12.77
CA HIS A 70 -5.66 14.16 -12.40
C HIS A 70 -7.19 14.04 -12.31
N ASP A 71 -7.80 13.07 -12.98
CA ASP A 71 -9.28 12.89 -13.00
C ASP A 71 -9.73 11.90 -11.93
N VAL A 72 -9.46 12.24 -10.67
CA VAL A 72 -9.87 11.43 -9.52
C VAL A 72 -10.39 12.27 -8.36
N MET A 73 -11.22 11.67 -7.52
CA MET A 73 -11.67 12.23 -6.23
C MET A 73 -11.30 11.29 -5.09
N ILE A 74 -10.98 11.85 -3.92
CA ILE A 74 -10.53 11.07 -2.76
C ILE A 74 -11.53 11.16 -1.61
N ALA A 75 -11.88 10.01 -1.03
CA ALA A 75 -12.45 9.89 0.31
C ALA A 75 -11.38 9.38 1.28
N ASN A 76 -11.09 10.12 2.35
CA ASN A 76 -10.02 9.78 3.29
C ASN A 76 -10.57 9.53 4.69
N ALA A 77 -10.21 8.39 5.27
CA ALA A 77 -10.52 8.08 6.66
C ALA A 77 -9.73 8.98 7.62
N THR A 78 -10.26 9.23 8.82
CA THR A 78 -9.51 9.86 9.91
C THR A 78 -8.23 9.07 10.20
N GLY A 79 -7.09 9.75 10.34
CA GLY A 79 -5.79 9.11 10.54
C GLY A 79 -4.64 10.08 10.32
N CYS A 80 -3.39 9.60 10.34
CA CYS A 80 -2.23 10.46 10.13
C CYS A 80 -2.34 11.25 8.82
N LEU A 81 -2.60 10.57 7.70
CA LEU A 81 -2.72 11.21 6.38
C LEU A 81 -3.73 12.34 6.37
N GLU A 82 -4.90 12.17 6.99
CA GLU A 82 -5.87 13.26 7.12
C GLU A 82 -5.29 14.39 7.99
N VAL A 83 -4.95 14.11 9.25
CA VAL A 83 -4.51 15.13 10.23
C VAL A 83 -3.34 15.98 9.74
N PHE A 84 -2.32 15.37 9.12
CA PHE A 84 -1.14 16.13 8.71
C PHE A 84 -1.31 16.89 7.38
N THR A 85 -2.27 16.50 6.54
CA THR A 85 -2.50 17.15 5.23
C THR A 85 -3.56 18.22 5.27
N THR A 86 -4.48 18.22 6.24
CA THR A 86 -5.58 19.18 6.34
C THR A 86 -5.66 19.96 7.66
N PRO A 87 -4.55 20.47 8.22
CA PRO A 87 -4.64 21.29 9.42
C PRO A 87 -5.35 22.61 9.10
N TRP A 88 -6.51 22.85 9.71
CA TRP A 88 -7.30 24.06 9.45
C TRP A 88 -6.47 25.36 9.60
N PRO A 89 -6.54 26.32 8.66
CA PRO A 89 -7.38 26.36 7.44
C PRO A 89 -6.66 25.86 6.16
N GLN A 90 -5.58 25.08 6.29
CA GLN A 90 -4.69 24.67 5.20
C GLN A 90 -5.05 23.27 4.67
N SER A 91 -4.75 23.03 3.38
CA SER A 91 -4.82 21.71 2.75
C SER A 91 -3.63 21.51 1.81
N ALA A 92 -3.04 20.31 1.83
CA ALA A 92 -1.98 19.89 0.93
C ALA A 92 -2.50 19.17 -0.33
N TRP A 93 -3.82 18.99 -0.46
CA TRP A 93 -4.42 18.29 -1.61
C TRP A 93 -4.68 19.24 -2.77
N ARG A 94 -4.18 18.89 -3.96
CA ARG A 94 -4.41 19.64 -5.22
C ARG A 94 -5.54 19.06 -6.06
N MET A 95 -6.39 18.27 -5.42
CA MET A 95 -7.41 17.43 -6.03
C MET A 95 -8.62 17.36 -5.11
N PRO A 96 -9.84 17.12 -5.65
CA PRO A 96 -11.03 17.02 -4.82
C PRO A 96 -10.86 15.92 -3.78
N TRP A 97 -10.90 16.33 -2.51
CA TRP A 97 -10.65 15.47 -1.37
C TRP A 97 -11.74 15.74 -0.34
N MET A 98 -12.24 14.67 0.26
CA MET A 98 -13.20 14.75 1.34
C MET A 98 -12.84 13.82 2.48
N HIS A 99 -13.21 14.26 3.67
CA HIS A 99 -13.15 13.49 4.90
C HIS A 99 -14.56 13.39 5.48
N SER A 100 -14.82 12.27 6.16
CA SER A 100 -16.05 12.05 6.92
C SER A 100 -15.69 11.53 8.30
N LEU A 101 -15.61 10.21 8.48
CA LEU A 101 -15.29 9.58 9.75
C LEU A 101 -14.21 8.51 9.56
N PHE A 102 -13.78 7.91 10.66
CA PHE A 102 -12.70 6.95 10.66
C PHE A 102 -13.12 5.61 10.00
N GLU A 103 -14.36 5.20 10.24
CA GLU A 103 -14.90 3.89 9.92
C GLU A 103 -15.55 3.78 8.55
N ASN A 104 -15.78 4.90 7.84
CA ASN A 104 -16.72 4.92 6.71
C ASN A 104 -16.13 5.37 5.37
N ALA A 105 -14.82 5.57 5.23
CA ALA A 105 -14.22 6.07 3.98
C ALA A 105 -14.58 5.24 2.74
N ALA A 106 -14.65 3.91 2.85
CA ALA A 106 -15.11 3.04 1.76
C ALA A 106 -16.59 3.26 1.38
N ALA A 107 -17.46 3.50 2.37
CA ALA A 107 -18.88 3.78 2.12
C ALA A 107 -19.08 5.17 1.49
N ILE A 108 -18.28 6.15 1.92
CA ILE A 108 -18.25 7.49 1.31
C ILE A 108 -17.80 7.41 -0.15
N ALA A 109 -16.71 6.69 -0.42
CA ALA A 109 -16.21 6.49 -1.78
C ALA A 109 -17.25 5.79 -2.69
N ALA A 110 -17.93 4.77 -2.18
CA ALA A 110 -19.04 4.12 -2.88
C ALA A 110 -20.17 5.09 -3.23
N GLY A 111 -20.53 5.99 -2.31
CA GLY A 111 -21.54 7.03 -2.55
C GLY A 111 -21.09 8.07 -3.58
N MET A 112 -19.82 8.49 -3.54
CA MET A 112 -19.23 9.40 -4.52
C MET A 112 -19.23 8.77 -5.92
N GLU A 113 -18.80 7.51 -6.04
CA GLU A 113 -18.79 6.76 -7.31
C GLU A 113 -20.21 6.66 -7.89
N ALA A 114 -21.19 6.25 -7.08
CA ALA A 114 -22.57 6.14 -7.52
C ALA A 114 -23.14 7.50 -7.99
N ALA A 115 -22.80 8.60 -7.31
CA ALA A 115 -23.23 9.95 -7.69
C ALA A 115 -22.58 10.42 -9.00
N LEU A 116 -21.28 10.14 -9.21
CA LEU A 116 -20.58 10.47 -10.44
C LEU A 116 -21.12 9.67 -11.63
N LYS A 117 -21.38 8.37 -11.41
CA LYS A 117 -21.99 7.49 -12.40
C LYS A 117 -23.38 7.96 -12.80
N HIS A 118 -24.21 8.39 -11.85
CA HIS A 118 -25.52 8.97 -12.13
C HIS A 118 -25.43 10.27 -12.96
N GLN A 119 -24.38 11.06 -12.75
CA GLN A 119 -24.09 12.26 -13.54
C GLN A 119 -23.45 11.97 -14.91
N GLY A 120 -23.19 10.71 -15.25
CA GLY A 120 -22.50 10.33 -16.49
C GLY A 120 -21.02 10.72 -16.55
N LYS A 121 -20.36 10.88 -15.39
CA LYS A 121 -18.93 11.21 -15.30
C LYS A 121 -18.09 9.95 -15.14
N SER A 122 -16.94 9.91 -15.78
CA SER A 122 -15.95 8.82 -15.71
C SER A 122 -14.87 9.02 -14.64
N THR A 123 -14.92 10.11 -13.87
CA THR A 123 -13.96 10.41 -12.80
C THR A 123 -13.88 9.25 -11.81
N LYS A 124 -12.67 8.75 -11.56
CA LYS A 124 -12.46 7.60 -10.67
C LYS A 124 -12.40 8.04 -9.21
N VAL A 125 -12.88 7.19 -8.30
CA VAL A 125 -12.85 7.48 -6.86
C VAL A 125 -11.79 6.63 -6.17
N LEU A 126 -11.00 7.26 -5.31
CA LEU A 126 -10.04 6.62 -4.43
C LEU A 126 -10.54 6.70 -2.98
N ALA A 127 -10.39 5.61 -2.25
CA ALA A 127 -10.61 5.56 -0.81
C ALA A 127 -9.28 5.34 -0.09
N PHE A 128 -8.95 6.21 0.85
CA PHE A 128 -7.68 6.19 1.59
C PHE A 128 -7.95 5.87 3.06
N GLY A 129 -7.20 4.91 3.61
CA GLY A 129 -7.32 4.49 5.00
C GLY A 129 -6.01 4.00 5.60
N GLY A 130 -5.79 4.30 6.88
CA GLY A 130 -4.71 3.69 7.64
C GLY A 130 -5.03 2.25 7.98
N ASP A 131 -4.08 1.52 8.55
CA ASP A 131 -4.31 0.16 9.00
C ASP A 131 -5.47 0.07 10.01
N GLY A 132 -5.59 1.01 10.95
CA GLY A 132 -6.74 1.06 11.86
C GLY A 132 -8.09 1.24 11.16
N GLY A 133 -8.13 2.09 10.12
CA GLY A 133 -9.34 2.34 9.31
C GLY A 133 -9.65 1.22 8.32
N THR A 134 -8.72 0.30 8.11
CA THR A 134 -8.84 -0.77 7.10
C THR A 134 -8.98 -2.16 7.74
N PHE A 135 -8.05 -2.52 8.63
CA PHE A 135 -7.98 -3.83 9.27
C PHE A 135 -8.98 -3.97 10.42
N ASP A 136 -9.37 -2.84 11.04
CA ASP A 136 -10.19 -2.81 12.26
C ASP A 136 -11.53 -2.12 12.00
N ILE A 137 -11.66 -0.83 12.33
CA ILE A 137 -12.97 -0.18 12.48
C ILE A 137 -13.70 0.02 11.16
N GLY A 138 -12.99 0.30 10.06
CA GLY A 138 -13.60 0.47 8.73
C GLY A 138 -13.66 -0.80 7.88
N PHE A 139 -13.28 -1.96 8.43
CA PHE A 139 -13.27 -3.22 7.70
C PHE A 139 -14.66 -3.59 7.15
N GLN A 140 -15.73 -3.34 7.93
CA GLN A 140 -17.10 -3.61 7.47
C GLN A 140 -17.47 -2.76 6.25
N ALA A 141 -17.12 -1.48 6.25
CA ALA A 141 -17.40 -0.59 5.13
C ALA A 141 -16.60 -0.99 3.88
N LEU A 142 -15.33 -1.36 4.05
CA LEU A 142 -14.48 -1.91 2.99
C LEU A 142 -15.11 -3.17 2.39
N SER A 143 -15.39 -4.18 3.22
CA SER A 143 -16.02 -5.44 2.83
C SER A 143 -17.30 -5.19 2.01
N GLY A 144 -18.19 -4.31 2.49
CA GLY A 144 -19.43 -3.99 1.79
C GLY A 144 -19.22 -3.26 0.46
N MET A 145 -18.22 -2.37 0.35
CA MET A 145 -17.88 -1.71 -0.91
C MET A 145 -17.39 -2.71 -1.96
N LEU A 146 -16.53 -3.66 -1.55
CA LEU A 146 -16.02 -4.72 -2.43
C LEU A 146 -17.15 -5.67 -2.87
N GLU A 147 -18.02 -6.08 -1.94
CA GLU A 147 -19.17 -6.95 -2.24
C GLU A 147 -20.11 -6.33 -3.27
N ARG A 148 -20.39 -5.02 -3.16
CA ARG A 148 -21.23 -4.28 -4.11
C ARG A 148 -20.54 -3.92 -5.44
N GLN A 149 -19.27 -4.29 -5.60
CA GLN A 149 -18.48 -4.08 -6.82
C GLN A 149 -18.42 -2.61 -7.29
N HIS A 150 -18.30 -1.66 -6.35
CA HIS A 150 -18.09 -0.26 -6.70
C HIS A 150 -16.73 -0.07 -7.40
N ASP A 151 -16.68 0.73 -8.47
CA ASP A 151 -15.44 1.09 -9.19
C ASP A 151 -14.61 2.11 -8.39
N VAL A 152 -14.02 1.60 -7.31
CA VAL A 152 -13.22 2.37 -6.35
C VAL A 152 -11.88 1.68 -6.16
N LEU A 153 -10.80 2.46 -6.21
CA LEU A 153 -9.49 2.03 -5.73
C LEU A 153 -9.38 2.34 -4.23
N TYR A 154 -9.39 1.30 -3.39
CA TYR A 154 -9.10 1.44 -1.96
C TYR A 154 -7.61 1.24 -1.69
N VAL A 155 -6.98 2.19 -1.01
CA VAL A 155 -5.58 2.15 -0.63
C VAL A 155 -5.46 2.18 0.89
N CYS A 156 -4.92 1.09 1.43
CA CYS A 156 -4.51 1.01 2.81
C CYS A 156 -3.02 1.38 2.92
N TYR A 157 -2.70 2.46 3.61
CA TYR A 157 -1.33 2.76 4.02
C TYR A 157 -1.07 2.08 5.38
N ASP A 158 -0.37 0.95 5.31
CA ASP A 158 -0.10 0.12 6.47
C ASP A 158 1.19 0.56 7.14
N ASN A 159 1.04 1.40 8.17
CA ASN A 159 2.12 1.80 9.05
C ASN A 159 2.10 0.99 10.37
N GLU A 160 1.29 -0.07 10.47
CA GLU A 160 1.34 -1.09 11.51
C GLU A 160 0.97 -0.70 12.94
N ALA A 161 0.33 0.45 13.15
CA ALA A 161 -0.27 0.84 14.42
C ALA A 161 -1.22 2.02 14.21
N TYR A 162 -2.05 2.33 15.21
CA TYR A 162 -2.73 3.62 15.24
C TYR A 162 -1.72 4.72 15.58
N MET A 163 -1.01 5.23 14.56
CA MET A 163 0.10 6.16 14.74
C MET A 163 -0.35 7.51 15.30
N ASN A 164 -1.42 8.07 14.74
CA ASN A 164 -1.90 9.42 15.08
C ASN A 164 -2.26 9.55 16.57
N THR A 165 -2.85 8.51 17.15
CA THR A 165 -3.35 8.52 18.52
C THR A 165 -2.27 8.20 19.56
N GLY A 166 -1.02 7.99 19.15
CA GLY A 166 0.08 7.63 20.05
C GLY A 166 0.47 6.15 19.99
N VAL A 167 0.57 5.61 18.77
CA VAL A 167 1.17 4.29 18.48
C VAL A 167 0.47 3.17 19.27
N GLN A 168 -0.86 3.04 19.14
CA GLN A 168 -1.63 1.93 19.74
C GLN A 168 -1.64 0.70 18.83
N ARG A 169 -1.78 -0.49 19.42
CA ARG A 169 -1.92 -1.76 18.69
C ARG A 169 -3.12 -1.76 17.74
N SER A 170 -2.88 -2.11 16.49
CA SER A 170 -3.90 -2.48 15.49
C SER A 170 -3.86 -3.97 15.17
N SER A 171 -4.80 -4.44 14.35
CA SER A 171 -4.72 -5.80 13.81
C SER A 171 -3.59 -5.98 12.80
N SER A 172 -3.05 -4.91 12.20
CA SER A 172 -1.90 -5.00 11.31
C SER A 172 -0.54 -4.96 12.04
N THR A 173 -0.51 -4.54 13.32
CA THR A 173 0.71 -4.58 14.15
C THR A 173 1.34 -5.99 14.13
N PRO A 174 2.65 -6.15 13.88
CA PRO A 174 3.31 -7.46 13.90
C PRO A 174 3.27 -8.16 15.26
N HIS A 175 3.48 -9.47 15.25
CA HIS A 175 3.73 -10.23 16.47
C HIS A 175 4.96 -9.67 17.20
N ALA A 176 4.94 -9.72 18.54
CA ALA A 176 5.99 -9.23 19.42
C ALA A 176 6.36 -7.72 19.30
N ALA A 177 5.68 -6.96 18.45
CA ALA A 177 5.91 -5.52 18.36
C ALA A 177 5.40 -4.82 19.63
N ARG A 178 6.20 -3.88 20.14
CA ARG A 178 5.80 -2.98 21.21
C ARG A 178 4.91 -1.86 20.66
N THR A 179 3.79 -1.64 21.32
CA THR A 179 2.96 -0.43 21.16
C THR A 179 2.57 0.11 22.53
N THR A 180 1.94 1.29 22.62
CA THR A 180 1.49 1.84 23.91
C THR A 180 0.44 0.96 24.60
N THR A 181 -0.35 0.22 23.83
CA THR A 181 -1.36 -0.72 24.34
C THR A 181 -0.93 -2.19 24.32
N SER A 182 0.28 -2.49 23.85
CA SER A 182 0.90 -3.81 23.93
C SER A 182 2.37 -3.71 24.35
N PRO A 183 2.66 -3.25 25.57
CA PRO A 183 4.03 -3.18 26.07
C PRO A 183 4.60 -4.57 26.34
N PRO A 184 5.90 -4.81 26.09
CA PRO A 184 6.59 -5.99 26.59
C PRO A 184 6.72 -5.93 28.12
N GLY A 185 6.72 -7.09 28.76
CA GLY A 185 6.84 -7.22 30.21
C GLY A 185 6.84 -8.68 30.66
N ARG A 186 6.58 -8.92 31.95
CA ARG A 186 6.65 -10.26 32.55
C ARG A 186 5.75 -11.29 31.85
N GLU A 187 4.56 -10.87 31.42
CA GLU A 187 3.51 -11.76 30.89
C GLU A 187 3.44 -11.86 29.36
N ARG A 188 4.27 -11.09 28.61
CA ARG A 188 4.27 -11.04 27.13
C ARG A 188 5.44 -10.24 26.57
N MET A 189 5.89 -10.58 25.37
CA MET A 189 6.93 -9.85 24.62
C MET A 189 6.35 -8.87 23.58
N GLY A 190 5.29 -8.13 23.92
CA GLY A 190 4.59 -7.21 23.01
C GLY A 190 3.22 -7.73 22.57
N LYS A 191 2.84 -7.50 21.31
CA LYS A 191 1.59 -8.02 20.74
C LYS A 191 1.62 -9.56 20.64
N ARG A 192 0.61 -10.21 21.24
CA ARG A 192 0.46 -11.68 21.23
C ARG A 192 -0.04 -12.27 19.91
N HIS A 193 -0.85 -11.53 19.16
CA HIS A 193 -1.51 -12.05 17.96
C HIS A 193 -0.67 -11.79 16.72
N LEU A 194 -0.72 -12.70 15.74
CA LEU A 194 -0.15 -12.46 14.42
C LEU A 194 -0.80 -11.25 13.73
N LYS A 195 -0.11 -10.68 12.75
CA LYS A 195 -0.69 -9.70 11.83
C LYS A 195 -1.88 -10.35 11.13
N LYS A 196 -3.04 -9.69 11.14
CA LYS A 196 -4.21 -10.17 10.40
C LYS A 196 -3.86 -10.20 8.91
N ASP A 197 -4.05 -11.35 8.27
CA ASP A 197 -3.80 -11.51 6.84
C ASP A 197 -4.93 -10.86 6.03
N LEU A 198 -4.86 -9.53 5.91
CA LEU A 198 -5.88 -8.76 5.21
C LEU A 198 -5.92 -9.09 3.73
N LEU A 199 -4.78 -9.35 3.09
CA LEU A 199 -4.75 -9.55 1.64
C LEU A 199 -5.43 -10.87 1.26
N SER A 200 -5.29 -11.94 2.05
CA SER A 200 -6.08 -13.17 1.86
C SER A 200 -7.57 -12.96 2.09
N ILE A 201 -7.96 -12.15 3.09
CA ILE A 201 -9.37 -11.79 3.32
C ILE A 201 -9.94 -11.02 2.12
N ILE A 202 -9.18 -10.07 1.58
CA ILE A 202 -9.54 -9.33 0.36
C ILE A 202 -9.63 -10.28 -0.84
N GLY A 203 -8.70 -11.23 -0.97
CA GLY A 203 -8.73 -12.27 -1.99
C GLY A 203 -10.03 -13.09 -1.99
N ALA A 204 -10.60 -13.35 -0.81
CA ALA A 204 -11.87 -14.05 -0.66
C ALA A 204 -13.10 -13.28 -1.17
N HIS A 205 -12.99 -11.97 -1.42
CA HIS A 205 -14.04 -11.19 -2.12
C HIS A 205 -14.04 -11.40 -3.64
N HIS A 206 -13.03 -12.09 -4.20
CA HIS A 206 -12.87 -12.35 -5.64
C HIS A 206 -12.93 -11.09 -6.52
N ILE A 207 -12.48 -9.95 -6.00
CA ILE A 207 -12.44 -8.68 -6.74
C ILE A 207 -11.46 -8.76 -7.93
N PRO A 208 -11.64 -7.90 -8.95
CA PRO A 208 -10.78 -7.89 -10.13
C PRO A 208 -9.29 -7.83 -9.82
N TYR A 209 -8.87 -7.00 -8.84
CA TYR A 209 -7.47 -6.82 -8.53
C TYR A 209 -7.21 -6.37 -7.09
N ALA A 210 -6.27 -7.04 -6.42
CA ALA A 210 -5.69 -6.59 -5.16
C ALA A 210 -4.18 -6.76 -5.19
N ALA A 211 -3.41 -5.93 -4.49
CA ALA A 211 -1.97 -6.13 -4.38
C ALA A 211 -1.40 -5.59 -3.08
N SER A 212 -0.26 -6.15 -2.65
CA SER A 212 0.63 -5.52 -1.68
C SER A 212 1.75 -4.77 -2.40
N ALA A 213 2.15 -3.63 -1.84
CA ALA A 213 3.21 -2.78 -2.34
C ALA A 213 4.02 -2.19 -1.17
N SER A 214 5.18 -1.59 -1.45
CA SER A 214 5.93 -0.85 -0.44
C SER A 214 6.52 0.43 -1.03
N VAL A 215 6.59 1.48 -0.22
CA VAL A 215 7.25 2.75 -0.60
C VAL A 215 8.74 2.59 -0.89
N ALA A 216 9.36 1.48 -0.48
CA ALA A 216 10.74 1.16 -0.82
C ALA A 216 10.94 0.80 -2.31
N TYR A 217 9.85 0.45 -3.01
CA TYR A 217 9.82 0.05 -4.42
C TYR A 217 8.85 0.95 -5.20
N PRO A 218 9.20 2.23 -5.44
CA PRO A 218 8.27 3.22 -5.97
C PRO A 218 7.74 2.86 -7.37
N ARG A 219 8.58 2.29 -8.23
CA ARG A 219 8.16 1.87 -9.59
C ARG A 219 7.12 0.75 -9.55
N ASP A 220 7.31 -0.23 -8.66
CA ASP A 220 6.36 -1.30 -8.42
C ASP A 220 5.02 -0.76 -7.92
N LEU A 221 5.04 0.11 -6.91
CA LEU A 221 3.84 0.77 -6.39
C LEU A 221 3.10 1.54 -7.50
N GLN A 222 3.81 2.38 -8.26
CA GLN A 222 3.18 3.17 -9.33
C GLN A 222 2.63 2.29 -10.46
N ARG A 223 3.31 1.19 -10.83
CA ARG A 223 2.80 0.21 -11.81
C ARG A 223 1.49 -0.39 -11.33
N LYS A 224 1.45 -0.84 -10.07
CA LYS A 224 0.26 -1.45 -9.45
C LYS A 224 -0.90 -0.45 -9.33
N VAL A 225 -0.62 0.83 -9.06
CA VAL A 225 -1.64 1.90 -9.08
C VAL A 225 -2.20 2.08 -10.49
N ARG A 226 -1.35 2.26 -11.52
CA ARG A 226 -1.82 2.42 -12.91
C ARG A 226 -2.67 1.23 -13.35
N ARG A 227 -2.25 0.02 -12.99
CA ARG A 227 -3.01 -1.21 -13.23
C ARG A 227 -4.39 -1.18 -12.56
N ALA A 228 -4.44 -0.86 -11.27
CA ALA A 228 -5.71 -0.75 -10.54
C ALA A 228 -6.65 0.32 -11.12
N MET A 229 -6.08 1.43 -11.59
CA MET A 229 -6.85 2.51 -12.21
C MET A 229 -7.45 2.11 -13.56
N ALA A 230 -6.76 1.28 -14.34
CA ALA A 230 -7.23 0.81 -15.65
C ALA A 230 -8.37 -0.24 -15.59
N ILE A 231 -8.62 -0.81 -14.42
CA ILE A 231 -9.64 -1.87 -14.22
C ILE A 231 -10.97 -1.24 -13.82
N GLU A 232 -12.06 -1.60 -14.51
CA GLU A 232 -13.42 -1.26 -14.09
C GLU A 232 -13.86 -2.19 -12.93
N GLY A 233 -14.12 -1.61 -11.75
CA GLY A 233 -14.58 -2.35 -10.57
C GLY A 233 -13.67 -2.16 -9.35
N PRO A 234 -13.96 -2.85 -8.23
CA PRO A 234 -13.25 -2.62 -6.99
C PRO A 234 -11.81 -3.10 -7.10
N THR A 235 -10.87 -2.24 -6.69
CA THR A 235 -9.46 -2.59 -6.60
C THR A 235 -8.89 -2.22 -5.24
N PHE A 236 -7.88 -2.96 -4.78
CA PHE A 236 -7.33 -2.79 -3.44
C PHE A 236 -5.80 -2.79 -3.44
N LEU A 237 -5.20 -1.86 -2.69
CA LEU A 237 -3.75 -1.81 -2.47
C LEU A 237 -3.43 -1.78 -0.97
N LEU A 238 -2.58 -2.69 -0.51
CA LEU A 238 -1.97 -2.67 0.82
C LEU A 238 -0.53 -2.17 0.71
N VAL A 239 -0.28 -0.94 1.14
CA VAL A 239 1.01 -0.26 0.95
C VAL A 239 1.77 -0.19 2.28
N HIS A 240 2.83 -0.99 2.40
CA HIS A 240 3.74 -0.94 3.54
C HIS A 240 4.47 0.41 3.60
N SER A 241 4.18 1.15 4.67
CA SER A 241 4.54 2.57 4.84
C SER A 241 5.26 2.78 6.17
N PRO A 242 6.59 2.62 6.24
CA PRO A 242 7.34 2.73 7.49
C PRO A 242 7.14 4.04 8.23
N CYS A 243 6.88 3.94 9.53
CA CYS A 243 6.68 5.09 10.40
C CYS A 243 7.92 5.31 11.29
N PRO A 244 8.75 6.34 11.00
CA PRO A 244 9.97 6.59 11.79
C PRO A 244 9.68 6.84 13.26
N LEU A 245 8.61 7.59 13.56
CA LEU A 245 8.22 7.90 14.93
C LEU A 245 7.69 6.66 15.66
N GLY A 246 6.75 5.93 15.05
CA GLY A 246 6.07 4.82 15.71
C GLY A 246 6.90 3.55 15.82
N TRP A 247 7.74 3.27 14.83
CA TRP A 247 8.61 2.10 14.83
C TRP A 247 9.95 2.40 15.53
N GLY A 248 10.28 3.68 15.66
CA GLY A 248 11.47 4.18 16.32
C GLY A 248 12.73 3.83 15.53
N HIS A 249 12.82 4.36 14.31
CA HIS A 249 14.03 4.35 13.50
C HIS A 249 14.36 5.77 13.03
N ALA A 250 15.59 6.00 12.57
CA ALA A 250 15.97 7.31 12.05
C ALA A 250 15.15 7.67 10.80
N ALA A 251 14.78 8.95 10.66
CA ALA A 251 13.95 9.44 9.56
C ALA A 251 14.56 9.20 8.15
N SER A 252 15.89 9.19 8.05
CA SER A 252 16.60 8.89 6.80
C SER A 252 16.54 7.42 6.39
N LEU A 253 16.14 6.51 7.29
CA LEU A 253 16.14 5.06 7.06
C LEU A 253 14.79 4.51 6.62
N THR A 254 13.76 5.34 6.43
CA THR A 254 12.40 4.87 6.06
C THR A 254 12.39 3.93 4.86
N VAL A 255 13.14 4.26 3.80
CA VAL A 255 13.23 3.44 2.60
C VAL A 255 13.99 2.13 2.88
N GLU A 256 15.07 2.19 3.66
CA GLU A 256 15.87 1.01 4.03
C GLU A 256 15.07 0.03 4.90
N VAL A 257 14.36 0.54 5.91
CA VAL A 257 13.48 -0.28 6.77
C VAL A 257 12.37 -0.92 5.94
N GLY A 258 11.77 -0.19 4.99
CA GLY A 258 10.79 -0.75 4.06
C GLY A 258 11.37 -1.85 3.18
N ARG A 259 12.60 -1.66 2.69
CA ARG A 259 13.31 -2.66 1.87
C ARG A 259 13.64 -3.92 2.66
N LEU A 260 14.11 -3.79 3.90
CA LEU A 260 14.41 -4.92 4.77
C LEU A 260 13.16 -5.72 5.16
N ALA A 261 11.99 -5.08 5.29
CA ALA A 261 10.73 -5.79 5.50
C ALA A 261 10.38 -6.73 4.34
N VAL A 262 10.63 -6.29 3.09
CA VAL A 262 10.44 -7.12 1.89
C VAL A 262 11.54 -8.18 1.79
N GLN A 263 12.81 -7.78 1.88
CA GLN A 263 13.97 -8.67 1.76
C GLN A 263 14.02 -9.77 2.83
N SER A 264 13.42 -9.55 3.99
CA SER A 264 13.28 -10.59 5.02
C SER A 264 12.10 -11.54 4.80
N GLY A 265 11.21 -11.27 3.85
CA GLY A 265 10.02 -12.09 3.61
C GLY A 265 8.84 -11.82 4.56
N LEU A 266 8.99 -10.89 5.51
CA LEU A 266 7.90 -10.52 6.43
C LEU A 266 6.77 -9.74 5.75
N PHE A 267 7.09 -8.97 4.70
CA PHE A 267 6.10 -8.26 3.89
C PHE A 267 6.23 -8.64 2.40
N PRO A 268 5.60 -9.74 1.96
CA PRO A 268 5.61 -10.15 0.56
C PRO A 268 4.92 -9.12 -0.35
N LEU A 269 5.49 -8.85 -1.53
CA LEU A 269 4.87 -8.01 -2.56
C LEU A 269 4.25 -8.90 -3.62
N ILE A 270 2.92 -9.03 -3.60
CA ILE A 270 2.15 -9.92 -4.47
C ILE A 270 1.00 -9.17 -5.14
N GLU A 271 0.51 -9.72 -6.25
CA GLU A 271 -0.69 -9.31 -6.97
C GLU A 271 -1.68 -10.48 -6.97
N LEU A 272 -2.94 -10.18 -6.65
CA LEU A 272 -4.06 -11.10 -6.65
C LEU A 272 -5.08 -10.66 -7.69
N GLU A 273 -5.63 -11.63 -8.43
CA GLU A 273 -6.80 -11.41 -9.27
C GLU A 273 -7.81 -12.51 -8.99
N ARG A 274 -9.04 -12.10 -8.65
CA ARG A 274 -10.14 -13.01 -8.28
C ARG A 274 -9.73 -14.01 -7.19
N GLY A 275 -8.85 -13.59 -6.29
CA GLY A 275 -8.34 -14.40 -5.16
C GLY A 275 -7.14 -15.30 -5.48
N ALA A 276 -6.71 -15.41 -6.74
CA ALA A 276 -5.52 -16.17 -7.12
C ALA A 276 -4.28 -15.27 -7.17
N VAL A 277 -3.14 -15.78 -6.71
CA VAL A 277 -1.84 -15.10 -6.86
C VAL A 277 -1.43 -15.10 -8.33
N THR A 278 -1.26 -13.91 -8.91
CA THR A 278 -0.93 -13.72 -10.33
C THR A 278 0.40 -13.02 -10.57
N GLY A 279 0.93 -12.31 -9.56
CA GLY A 279 2.24 -11.67 -9.61
C GLY A 279 2.92 -11.74 -8.25
N VAL A 280 4.24 -11.87 -8.26
CA VAL A 280 5.08 -11.96 -7.07
C VAL A 280 6.40 -11.24 -7.36
N MET A 281 6.83 -10.35 -6.47
CA MET A 281 8.18 -9.81 -6.52
C MET A 281 9.14 -10.78 -5.84
N PRO A 282 10.17 -11.30 -6.53
CA PRO A 282 11.07 -12.29 -5.95
C PRO A 282 12.14 -11.63 -5.06
N LEU A 283 12.53 -12.32 -3.98
CA LEU A 283 13.60 -11.93 -3.08
C LEU A 283 14.96 -12.32 -3.68
N ARG A 284 15.73 -11.32 -4.09
CA ARG A 284 17.08 -11.53 -4.64
C ARG A 284 18.20 -11.42 -3.63
N THR A 285 17.97 -10.59 -2.63
CA THR A 285 18.90 -10.41 -1.52
C THR A 285 18.12 -10.75 -0.26
N PRO A 286 17.83 -12.04 -0.02
CA PRO A 286 17.16 -12.44 1.21
C PRO A 286 18.03 -12.04 2.41
N ARG A 287 17.39 -11.48 3.43
CA ARG A 287 18.03 -11.04 4.67
C ARG A 287 17.39 -11.74 5.85
N PRO A 288 18.15 -12.09 6.91
CA PRO A 288 17.54 -12.60 8.12
C PRO A 288 16.63 -11.52 8.72
N VAL A 289 15.54 -11.94 9.36
CA VAL A 289 14.57 -11.06 10.01
C VAL A 289 15.24 -10.16 11.05
N SER A 290 16.31 -10.62 11.71
CA SER A 290 17.08 -9.83 12.67
C SER A 290 17.57 -8.49 12.10
N ASP A 291 17.95 -8.43 10.83
CA ASP A 291 18.44 -7.20 10.19
C ASP A 291 17.34 -6.13 10.13
N TYR A 292 16.11 -6.56 9.83
CA TYR A 292 14.94 -5.69 9.85
C TYR A 292 14.59 -5.25 11.28
N LEU A 293 14.52 -6.20 12.23
CA LEU A 293 14.09 -5.91 13.61
C LEU A 293 15.07 -4.98 14.35
N ALA A 294 16.38 -5.13 14.11
CA ALA A 294 17.42 -4.40 14.85
C ALA A 294 17.37 -2.87 14.64
N LEU A 295 16.84 -2.40 13.52
CA LEU A 295 16.74 -0.97 13.22
C LEU A 295 15.61 -0.24 13.95
N GLN A 296 14.74 -0.97 14.66
CA GLN A 296 13.46 -0.46 15.14
C GLN A 296 13.35 -0.58 16.67
N THR A 297 13.09 0.52 17.37
CA THR A 297 12.93 0.45 18.84
C THR A 297 11.73 -0.39 19.27
N ARG A 298 10.71 -0.54 18.42
CA ARG A 298 9.52 -1.37 18.72
C ARG A 298 9.82 -2.87 18.89
N PHE A 299 11.02 -3.32 18.52
CA PHE A 299 11.49 -4.70 18.71
C PHE A 299 12.75 -4.79 19.58
N ARG A 300 13.20 -3.69 20.19
CA ARG A 300 14.45 -3.66 20.98
C ARG A 300 14.50 -4.70 22.10
N HIS A 301 13.35 -4.97 22.73
CA HIS A 301 13.23 -5.97 23.80
C HIS A 301 13.48 -7.40 23.31
N LEU A 302 13.45 -7.66 22.00
CA LEU A 302 13.80 -8.95 21.40
C LEU A 302 15.31 -9.18 21.26
N PHE A 303 16.13 -8.20 21.63
CA PHE A 303 17.59 -8.28 21.59
C PHE A 303 18.23 -8.30 22.98
N GLY A 304 17.43 -8.49 24.03
CA GLY A 304 17.94 -8.70 25.40
C GLY A 304 18.21 -10.18 25.72
N ASP A 305 18.62 -10.43 26.95
CA ASP A 305 19.04 -11.77 27.43
C ASP A 305 17.86 -12.67 27.89
N ASP A 306 16.61 -12.20 27.79
CA ASP A 306 15.43 -13.01 28.12
C ASP A 306 15.32 -14.17 27.10
N PRO A 307 15.26 -15.44 27.53
CA PRO A 307 15.15 -16.58 26.62
C PRO A 307 13.97 -16.47 25.64
N ARG A 308 12.86 -15.86 26.07
CA ARG A 308 11.69 -15.63 25.23
C ARG A 308 12.00 -14.69 24.07
N ALA A 309 12.96 -13.78 24.23
CA ALA A 309 13.37 -12.88 23.15
C ALA A 309 13.94 -13.65 21.96
N LEU A 310 14.71 -14.72 22.21
CA LEU A 310 15.22 -15.60 21.16
C LEU A 310 14.08 -16.36 20.50
N GLU A 311 13.18 -16.97 21.28
CA GLU A 311 12.01 -17.70 20.78
C GLU A 311 11.14 -16.83 19.85
N GLU A 312 10.90 -15.57 20.23
CA GLU A 312 10.13 -14.62 19.43
C GLU A 312 10.84 -14.24 18.12
N ARG A 313 12.17 -14.10 18.12
CA ARG A 313 12.94 -13.87 16.87
C ARG A 313 12.89 -15.09 15.95
N GLU A 314 13.02 -16.29 16.50
CA GLU A 314 12.92 -17.54 15.74
C GLU A 314 11.51 -17.73 15.16
N HIS A 315 10.46 -17.40 15.92
CA HIS A 315 9.09 -17.38 15.44
C HIS A 315 8.95 -16.43 14.24
N LEU A 316 9.44 -15.18 14.36
CA LEU A 316 9.35 -14.20 13.29
C LEU A 316 10.14 -14.66 12.04
N GLN A 317 11.30 -15.30 12.22
CA GLN A 317 12.03 -15.91 11.10
C GLN A 317 11.24 -17.04 10.45
N ALA A 318 10.60 -17.91 11.23
CA ALA A 318 9.76 -18.98 10.70
C ALA A 318 8.55 -18.45 9.91
N LEU A 319 7.96 -17.32 10.32
CA LEU A 319 6.90 -16.64 9.56
C LEU A 319 7.42 -16.10 8.21
N ALA A 320 8.61 -15.51 8.21
CA ALA A 320 9.28 -15.08 7.00
C ALA A 320 9.54 -16.26 6.04
N ASP A 321 10.11 -17.35 6.56
CA ASP A 321 10.40 -18.56 5.78
C ASP A 321 9.10 -19.18 5.23
N HIS A 322 8.04 -19.18 6.02
CA HIS A 322 6.71 -19.62 5.60
C HIS A 322 6.15 -18.78 4.45
N ASN A 323 6.25 -17.45 4.54
CA ASN A 323 5.83 -16.55 3.46
C ASN A 323 6.66 -16.78 2.18
N ILE A 324 7.97 -16.94 2.33
CA ILE A 324 8.87 -17.23 1.21
C ILE A 324 8.45 -18.53 0.49
N ALA A 325 8.14 -19.57 1.25
CA ALA A 325 7.72 -20.86 0.72
C ALA A 325 6.34 -20.78 0.04
N ILE A 326 5.33 -20.19 0.70
CA ILE A 326 3.95 -20.15 0.19
C ILE A 326 3.84 -19.34 -1.10
N TYR A 327 4.50 -18.18 -1.15
CA TYR A 327 4.41 -17.30 -2.31
C TYR A 327 5.49 -17.59 -3.36
N GLY A 328 6.39 -18.55 -3.10
CA GLY A 328 7.49 -18.87 -4.00
C GLY A 328 8.42 -17.69 -4.24
N LEU A 329 8.78 -16.97 -3.17
CA LEU A 329 9.51 -15.70 -3.29
C LEU A 329 10.98 -15.87 -3.66
N ALA A 330 11.56 -17.07 -3.58
CA ALA A 330 12.98 -17.28 -3.89
C ALA A 330 13.26 -16.98 -5.39
N ALA A 331 14.15 -16.03 -5.67
CA ALA A 331 14.54 -15.68 -7.04
C ALA A 331 15.59 -16.65 -7.59
N GLU A 332 15.49 -17.02 -8.88
CA GLU A 332 16.61 -17.57 -9.65
C GLU A 332 17.34 -16.50 -10.50
N GLN A 333 16.74 -15.32 -10.77
CA GLN A 333 17.28 -14.31 -11.70
C GLN A 333 16.96 -12.84 -11.32
N ALA A 334 17.71 -11.89 -11.91
CA ALA A 334 17.65 -10.44 -11.69
C ALA A 334 16.81 -9.66 -12.75
N ASP A 335 16.06 -8.64 -12.32
CA ASP A 335 15.23 -7.65 -13.05
C ASP A 335 15.74 -6.23 -12.70
N PRO A 336 16.12 -5.41 -13.69
CA PRO A 336 16.59 -4.04 -13.49
C PRO A 336 15.59 -3.08 -12.83
N ALA A 337 14.28 -3.33 -12.88
CA ALA A 337 13.26 -2.39 -12.39
C ALA A 337 13.18 -2.29 -10.85
N ASP A 338 13.78 -3.24 -10.13
CA ASP A 338 13.69 -3.39 -8.67
C ASP A 338 14.82 -2.65 -7.90
N ALA A 339 15.88 -2.22 -8.60
CA ALA A 339 17.07 -1.60 -8.00
C ALA A 339 16.98 -0.07 -7.88
N ASP A 340 16.02 0.53 -8.58
CA ASP A 340 15.82 1.96 -8.60
C ASP A 340 15.00 2.39 -7.38
N GLY A 341 15.70 2.70 -6.29
CA GLY A 341 15.12 3.34 -5.10
C GLY A 341 14.42 4.67 -5.47
N ALA A 342 13.81 5.32 -4.47
CA ALA A 342 13.18 6.64 -4.64
C ALA A 342 14.12 7.70 -5.27
N ASP A 343 15.42 7.43 -5.28
CA ASP A 343 16.49 8.31 -5.74
C ASP A 343 16.66 8.30 -7.27
N THR A 344 16.03 7.36 -7.98
CA THR A 344 15.98 7.29 -9.45
C THR A 344 14.53 7.29 -9.94
N VAL A 345 13.76 8.31 -9.53
CA VAL A 345 12.65 8.78 -10.35
C VAL A 345 13.24 9.40 -11.61
N CYS A 346 13.61 8.54 -12.56
CA CYS A 346 13.91 8.94 -13.92
C CYS A 346 12.76 9.83 -14.36
N ARG A 347 13.14 11.02 -14.78
CA ARG A 347 12.20 12.06 -15.09
C ARG A 347 11.42 11.69 -16.35
N GLY A 348 10.34 10.94 -16.24
CA GLY A 348 9.50 10.57 -17.39
C GLY A 348 8.11 10.10 -16.97
N GLY A 349 7.10 10.93 -17.25
CA GLY A 349 5.86 10.35 -17.74
C GLY A 349 6.15 9.71 -19.09
N VAL A 350 5.33 8.73 -19.46
CA VAL A 350 5.42 7.88 -20.67
C VAL A 350 6.26 8.53 -21.77
N VAL A 351 7.51 8.06 -21.89
CA VAL A 351 8.25 8.17 -23.15
C VAL A 351 7.83 6.92 -23.91
N SER A 352 7.25 7.17 -25.08
CA SER A 352 6.77 6.24 -26.12
C SER A 352 7.42 4.86 -26.11
#